data_AF-A0A945HHY6-F1
#
_entry.id   AF-A0A945HHY6-F1
#
_cell.length_a   1.000
_cell.length_b   1.000
_cell.length_c   1.000
_cell.angle_alpha   90.00
_cell.angle_beta   90.00
_cell.angle_gamma   90.00
#
_symmetry.space_group_name_H-M   'P 1'
#
loop_
_entity.id
_entity.type
_entity.pdbx_description
1 polymer ?
#
loop_
_entity_poly.entity_id
_entity_poly.type
_entity_poly.pdbx_seq_one_letter_code
_entity_poly.pdbx_strand_id
1 'polypeptide(L)'
;MTEQPLQPISNLESGSDDSVYVSQLEVMSRKLEELGDGDNKLQERIKIMDEIVRLQGMIKKEKREKEKYWTTKQFVDWARDEVGADDPEAWLENHFDLNDIANPRLKGVILVLNELKTLNRLPPNIKGSELYASYSKLEAIPANNVWDEFHADHTQITEIPSGFRCGELYLFSCKIDKVGDDVKIDKLSVSRKSITKSAHEKMKQLEKEGKIGRLIDIR
;
A
#
# COMPACT_ATOMS: atom_id res chain seq x y z
N MET A 1 -8.00 -38.96 5.34
CA MET A 1 -7.32 -37.67 5.11
C MET A 1 -7.42 -37.42 3.61
N THR A 2 -8.26 -36.49 3.21
CA THR A 2 -8.54 -36.17 1.80
C THR A 2 -7.54 -35.12 1.33
N GLU A 3 -6.66 -35.49 0.40
CA GLU A 3 -5.76 -34.56 -0.29
C GLU A 3 -6.57 -33.72 -1.28
N GLN A 4 -6.56 -32.39 -1.10
CA GLN A 4 -7.10 -31.45 -2.07
C GLN A 4 -6.02 -31.18 -3.14
N PRO A 5 -6.34 -31.27 -4.45
CA PRO A 5 -5.43 -30.83 -5.48
C PRO A 5 -5.30 -29.30 -5.47
N LEU A 6 -4.06 -28.81 -5.43
CA LEU A 6 -3.73 -27.39 -5.59
C LEU A 6 -4.11 -26.93 -6.99
N GLN A 7 -5.08 -26.02 -7.09
CA GLN A 7 -5.45 -25.44 -8.38
C GLN A 7 -4.46 -24.31 -8.78
N PRO A 8 -4.04 -24.23 -10.05
CA PRO A 8 -3.28 -23.10 -10.55
C PRO A 8 -4.17 -21.86 -10.52
N ILE A 9 -3.66 -20.77 -9.94
CA ILE A 9 -4.36 -19.48 -9.94
C ILE A 9 -4.25 -18.89 -11.35
N SER A 10 -5.27 -19.16 -12.18
CA SER A 10 -5.49 -18.49 -13.47
C SER A 10 -6.01 -17.08 -13.21
N ASN A 11 -5.13 -16.11 -12.97
CA ASN A 11 -5.41 -14.67 -13.08
C ASN A 11 -4.07 -13.91 -13.03
N LEU A 12 -3.32 -13.95 -14.13
CA LEU A 12 -2.35 -12.90 -14.43
C LEU A 12 -2.93 -12.07 -15.58
N GLU A 13 -3.49 -10.92 -15.23
CA GLU A 13 -3.82 -9.88 -16.19
C GLU A 13 -2.53 -9.40 -16.87
N SER A 14 -2.59 -9.33 -18.19
CA SER A 14 -1.54 -8.91 -19.11
C SER A 14 -1.26 -7.41 -18.97
N GLY A 15 -0.46 -7.04 -17.98
CA GLY A 15 0.39 -5.85 -18.07
C GLY A 15 1.72 -6.29 -18.66
N SER A 16 2.18 -5.64 -19.73
CA SER A 16 3.52 -5.87 -20.31
C SER A 16 4.60 -5.66 -19.24
N ASP A 17 5.04 -6.74 -18.60
CA ASP A 17 5.98 -6.70 -17.48
C ASP A 17 7.31 -7.29 -17.97
N ASP A 18 8.33 -6.45 -18.12
CA ASP A 18 9.72 -6.79 -18.51
C ASP A 18 10.44 -7.64 -17.44
N SER A 19 9.70 -8.42 -16.65
CA SER A 19 10.25 -9.31 -15.63
C SER A 19 10.81 -10.57 -16.29
N VAL A 20 12.11 -10.76 -16.16
CA VAL A 20 12.82 -11.98 -16.58
C VAL A 20 12.20 -13.24 -15.96
N TYR A 21 11.59 -13.14 -14.78
CA TYR A 21 10.94 -14.26 -14.11
C TYR A 21 9.59 -14.63 -14.74
N VAL A 22 8.84 -13.66 -15.30
CA VAL A 22 7.59 -13.93 -16.01
C VAL A 22 7.85 -14.74 -17.27
N SER A 23 8.85 -14.35 -18.07
CA SER A 23 9.24 -15.12 -19.24
C SER A 23 9.74 -16.53 -18.88
N GLN A 24 10.48 -16.69 -17.78
CA GLN A 24 10.91 -18.01 -17.29
C GLN A 24 9.73 -18.86 -16.80
N LEU A 25 8.74 -18.26 -16.14
CA LEU A 25 7.53 -18.93 -15.67
C LEU A 25 6.72 -19.49 -16.84
N GLU A 26 6.61 -18.74 -17.94
CA GLU A 26 5.92 -19.18 -19.16
C GLU A 26 6.60 -20.39 -19.79
N VAL A 27 7.94 -20.39 -19.86
CA VAL A 27 8.71 -21.53 -20.38
C VAL A 27 8.53 -22.78 -19.51
N MET A 28 8.59 -22.63 -18.18
CA MET A 28 8.42 -23.77 -17.26
C MET A 28 6.99 -24.32 -17.26
N SER A 29 5.98 -23.45 -17.36
CA SER A 29 4.58 -23.85 -17.47
C SER A 29 4.33 -24.65 -18.74
N ARG A 30 4.86 -24.19 -19.88
CA ARG A 30 4.78 -24.94 -21.15
C ARG A 30 5.48 -26.29 -21.09
N LYS A 31 6.66 -26.35 -20.47
CA LYS A 31 7.38 -27.61 -20.27
C LYS A 31 6.60 -28.60 -19.40
N LEU A 32 5.85 -28.11 -18.41
CA LEU A 32 4.97 -28.94 -17.59
C LEU A 32 3.82 -29.53 -18.41
N GLU A 33 3.20 -28.72 -19.28
CA GLU A 33 2.13 -29.15 -20.19
C GLU A 33 2.61 -30.23 -21.19
N GLU A 34 3.80 -30.04 -21.76
CA GLU A 34 4.41 -30.97 -22.72
C GLU A 34 4.75 -32.36 -22.12
N LEU A 35 4.96 -32.45 -20.81
CA LEU A 35 5.28 -33.72 -20.15
C LEU A 35 4.08 -34.67 -20.05
N GLY A 36 2.85 -34.15 -20.12
CA GLY A 36 1.61 -34.93 -19.99
C GLY A 36 1.42 -35.60 -18.62
N ASP A 37 0.38 -36.42 -18.48
CA ASP A 37 -0.02 -37.03 -17.20
C ASP A 37 0.51 -38.46 -16.96
N GLY A 38 1.51 -38.91 -17.72
CA GLY A 38 2.07 -40.25 -17.58
C GLY A 38 2.94 -40.42 -16.32
N ASP A 39 2.71 -41.51 -15.56
CA ASP A 39 3.43 -41.85 -14.32
C ASP A 39 4.96 -41.91 -14.48
N ASN A 40 5.44 -42.23 -15.68
CA ASN A 40 6.87 -42.39 -16.00
C ASN A 40 7.68 -41.08 -15.90
N LYS A 41 7.00 -39.93 -15.80
CA LYS A 41 7.61 -38.59 -15.75
C LYS A 41 7.29 -37.83 -14.46
N LEU A 42 6.71 -38.50 -13.46
CA LEU A 42 6.26 -37.89 -12.21
C LEU A 42 7.37 -37.09 -11.51
N GLN A 43 8.60 -37.63 -11.44
CA GLN A 43 9.72 -36.93 -10.82
C GLN A 43 10.13 -35.66 -11.57
N GLU A 44 10.03 -35.64 -12.91
CA GLU A 44 10.35 -34.45 -13.70
C GLU A 44 9.26 -33.39 -13.56
N ARG A 45 7.99 -33.80 -13.49
CA ARG A 45 6.86 -32.90 -13.21
C ARG A 45 6.98 -32.23 -11.84
N ILE A 46 7.31 -33.00 -10.79
CA ILE A 46 7.52 -32.45 -9.45
C ILE A 46 8.60 -31.36 -9.47
N LYS A 47 9.75 -31.61 -10.11
CA LYS A 47 10.83 -30.61 -10.21
C LYS A 47 10.39 -29.33 -10.92
N ILE A 48 9.60 -29.45 -11.99
CA ILE A 48 9.10 -28.27 -12.72
C ILE A 48 8.06 -27.51 -11.90
N MET A 49 7.17 -28.22 -11.18
CA MET A 49 6.21 -27.59 -10.28
C MET A 49 6.90 -26.82 -9.14
N ASP A 50 7.95 -27.40 -8.54
CA ASP A 50 8.74 -26.71 -7.51
C ASP A 50 9.37 -25.41 -8.05
N GLU A 51 9.89 -25.45 -9.28
CA GLU A 51 10.48 -24.28 -9.93
C GLU A 51 9.44 -23.22 -10.29
N ILE A 52 8.24 -23.62 -10.72
CA ILE A 52 7.10 -22.72 -10.94
C ILE A 52 6.71 -22.01 -9.64
N VAL A 53 6.59 -22.74 -8.53
CA VAL A 53 6.27 -22.14 -7.22
C VAL A 53 7.36 -21.16 -6.78
N ARG A 54 8.63 -21.51 -7.00
CA ARG A 54 9.76 -20.61 -6.72
C ARG A 54 9.68 -19.33 -7.55
N LEU A 55 9.45 -19.44 -8.86
CA LEU A 55 9.33 -18.30 -9.78
C LEU A 55 8.13 -17.41 -9.44
N GLN A 56 6.98 -17.98 -9.10
CA GLN A 56 5.82 -17.24 -8.60
C GLN A 56 6.15 -16.47 -7.31
N GLY A 57 6.92 -17.09 -6.41
CA GLY A 57 7.45 -16.42 -5.21
C GLY A 57 8.34 -15.21 -5.55
N MET A 58 9.23 -15.37 -6.53
CA MET A 58 10.12 -14.30 -7.01
C MET A 58 9.33 -13.15 -7.65
N ILE A 59 8.39 -13.45 -8.56
CA ILE A 59 7.52 -12.44 -9.20
C ILE A 59 6.72 -11.67 -8.13
N LYS A 60 6.14 -12.37 -7.15
CA LYS A 60 5.41 -11.74 -6.05
C LYS A 60 6.30 -10.85 -5.18
N LYS A 61 7.58 -11.17 -5.04
CA LYS A 61 8.55 -10.34 -4.32
C LYS A 61 8.93 -9.12 -5.14
N GLU A 62 9.25 -9.30 -6.42
CA GLU A 62 9.59 -8.22 -7.34
C GLU A 62 8.44 -7.22 -7.48
N LYS A 63 7.19 -7.71 -7.61
CA LYS A 63 6.00 -6.86 -7.65
C LYS A 63 5.86 -6.03 -6.37
N ARG A 64 6.08 -6.63 -5.20
CA ARG A 64 6.09 -5.89 -3.92
C ARG A 64 7.23 -4.86 -3.83
N GLU A 65 8.39 -5.14 -4.43
CA GLU A 65 9.51 -4.20 -4.48
C GLU A 65 9.25 -3.06 -5.46
N LYS A 66 8.61 -3.32 -6.61
CA LYS A 66 8.19 -2.31 -7.60
C LYS A 66 7.05 -1.43 -7.06
N GLU A 67 6.07 -2.01 -6.37
CA GLU A 67 4.98 -1.27 -5.70
C GLU A 67 5.49 -0.41 -4.53
N LYS A 68 6.73 -0.64 -4.06
CA LYS A 68 7.32 0.12 -2.97
C LYS A 68 7.61 1.57 -3.34
N TYR A 69 7.92 1.86 -4.60
CA TYR A 69 8.31 3.21 -5.04
C TYR A 69 7.55 3.61 -6.30
N TRP A 70 7.21 4.88 -6.41
CA TRP A 70 6.63 5.41 -7.64
C TRP A 70 7.72 5.90 -8.58
N THR A 71 7.45 5.86 -9.87
CA THR A 71 8.25 6.53 -10.90
C THR A 71 7.82 7.99 -11.04
N THR A 72 8.66 8.84 -11.64
CA THR A 72 8.30 10.23 -11.96
C THR A 72 7.02 10.31 -12.78
N LYS A 73 6.84 9.39 -13.74
CA LYS A 73 5.62 9.33 -14.55
C LYS A 73 4.37 9.09 -13.69
N GLN A 74 4.44 8.18 -12.71
CA GLN A 74 3.32 7.93 -11.80
C GLN A 74 3.00 9.14 -10.91
N PHE A 75 4.01 9.90 -10.49
CA PHE A 75 3.78 11.18 -9.81
C PHE A 75 3.04 12.17 -10.71
N VAL A 76 3.46 12.32 -11.97
CA VAL A 76 2.83 13.22 -12.95
C VAL A 76 1.38 12.80 -13.22
N ASP A 77 1.15 11.51 -13.46
CA ASP A 77 -0.18 10.95 -13.68
C ASP A 77 -1.08 11.17 -12.44
N TRP A 78 -0.56 10.99 -11.23
CA TRP A 78 -1.31 11.27 -9.99
C TRP A 78 -1.63 12.76 -9.81
N ALA A 79 -0.67 13.65 -10.06
CA ALA A 79 -0.89 15.09 -9.99
C ALA A 79 -1.96 15.54 -11.00
N ARG A 80 -1.97 14.96 -12.20
CA ARG A 80 -2.98 15.25 -13.24
C ARG A 80 -4.35 14.68 -12.88
N ASP A 81 -4.40 13.38 -12.58
CA ASP A 81 -5.65 12.61 -12.59
C ASP A 81 -6.35 12.64 -11.21
N GLU A 82 -5.59 12.71 -10.13
CA GLU A 82 -6.12 12.66 -8.76
C GLU A 82 -6.08 14.01 -8.06
N VAL A 83 -4.98 14.77 -8.21
CA VAL A 83 -4.88 16.13 -7.66
C VAL A 83 -5.65 17.13 -8.53
N GLY A 84 -5.70 16.91 -9.85
CA GLY A 84 -6.35 17.82 -10.79
C GLY A 84 -5.51 19.05 -11.12
N ALA A 85 -4.18 18.91 -11.11
CA ALA A 85 -3.27 19.98 -11.49
C ALA A 85 -3.31 20.24 -13.01
N ASP A 86 -3.48 21.50 -13.40
CA ASP A 86 -3.49 21.92 -14.82
C ASP A 86 -2.13 21.68 -15.51
N ASP A 87 -1.05 21.95 -14.79
CA ASP A 87 0.33 21.65 -15.17
C ASP A 87 0.93 20.74 -14.09
N PRO A 88 0.81 19.41 -14.24
CA PRO A 88 1.19 18.46 -13.20
C PRO A 88 2.71 18.46 -12.95
N GLU A 89 3.53 18.67 -13.98
CA GLU A 89 4.98 18.78 -13.83
C GLU A 89 5.38 20.02 -13.01
N ALA A 90 4.86 21.20 -13.36
CA ALA A 90 5.16 22.42 -12.61
C ALA A 90 4.59 22.35 -11.18
N TRP A 91 3.42 21.75 -11.00
CA TRP A 91 2.85 21.53 -9.68
C TRP A 91 3.76 20.63 -8.83
N LEU A 92 4.25 19.51 -9.37
CA LEU A 92 5.17 18.63 -8.67
C LEU A 92 6.49 19.32 -8.34
N GLU A 93 7.05 20.10 -9.27
CA GLU A 93 8.29 20.85 -9.03
C GLU A 93 8.14 21.82 -7.85
N ASN A 94 6.97 22.43 -7.69
CA ASN A 94 6.71 23.35 -6.59
C ASN A 94 6.45 22.66 -5.25
N HIS A 95 5.88 21.46 -5.25
CA HIS A 95 5.46 20.78 -4.01
C HIS A 95 6.45 19.73 -3.53
N PHE A 96 7.18 19.07 -4.43
CA PHE A 96 8.01 17.91 -4.11
C PHE A 96 9.46 18.05 -4.58
N ASP A 97 10.37 17.54 -3.77
CA ASP A 97 11.72 17.16 -4.17
C ASP A 97 11.70 15.67 -4.53
N LEU A 98 11.83 15.40 -5.83
CA LEU A 98 11.83 14.05 -6.41
C LEU A 98 13.23 13.60 -6.87
N ASN A 99 14.29 14.29 -6.45
CA ASN A 99 15.68 13.91 -6.79
C ASN A 99 16.03 12.50 -6.27
N ASP A 100 15.48 12.13 -5.10
CA ASP A 100 15.45 10.76 -4.60
C ASP A 100 14.02 10.23 -4.66
N ILE A 101 13.65 9.64 -5.80
CA ILE A 101 12.30 9.11 -6.03
C ILE A 101 11.91 7.97 -5.06
N ALA A 102 12.90 7.33 -4.42
CA ALA A 102 12.63 6.32 -3.41
C ALA A 102 12.23 6.93 -2.05
N ASN A 103 12.58 8.21 -1.82
CA ASN A 103 12.27 8.96 -0.61
C ASN A 103 11.81 10.40 -0.95
N PRO A 104 10.69 10.57 -1.66
CA PRO A 104 10.19 11.87 -2.07
C PRO A 104 9.91 12.75 -0.85
N ARG A 105 10.25 14.04 -0.93
CA ARG A 105 10.08 14.99 0.16
C ARG A 105 9.16 16.12 -0.23
N LEU A 106 8.30 16.54 0.69
CA LEU A 106 7.56 17.79 0.54
C LEU A 106 8.55 18.97 0.65
N LYS A 107 8.53 19.90 -0.30
CA LYS A 107 9.34 21.13 -0.26
C LYS A 107 8.78 22.17 0.70
N GLY A 108 7.46 22.21 0.84
CA GLY A 108 6.75 23.10 1.76
C GLY A 108 6.48 22.49 3.13
N VAL A 109 5.84 23.27 4.00
CA VAL A 109 5.34 22.78 5.30
C VAL A 109 4.04 22.00 5.10
N ILE A 110 3.15 22.51 4.25
CA ILE A 110 1.77 22.03 4.13
C ILE A 110 1.49 21.51 2.73
N LEU A 111 0.89 20.33 2.64
CA LEU A 111 0.26 19.79 1.43
C LEU A 111 -1.25 19.76 1.61
N VAL A 112 -1.98 20.54 0.82
CA VAL A 112 -3.45 20.63 0.88
C VAL A 112 -4.07 19.86 -0.28
N LEU A 113 -4.82 18.82 0.06
CA LEU A 113 -5.54 17.89 -0.81
C LEU A 113 -6.99 17.66 -0.33
N ASN A 114 -7.54 18.60 0.45
CA ASN A 114 -8.91 18.52 0.97
C ASN A 114 -9.95 18.53 -0.15
N GLU A 115 -11.07 17.86 0.07
CA GLU A 115 -12.27 17.88 -0.79
C GLU A 115 -12.05 17.36 -2.23
N LEU A 116 -10.87 16.82 -2.52
CA LEU A 116 -10.56 16.23 -3.82
C LEU A 116 -11.32 14.91 -3.99
N LYS A 117 -12.39 14.95 -4.79
CA LYS A 117 -13.27 13.80 -5.08
C LYS A 117 -12.62 12.71 -5.95
N THR A 118 -11.46 13.03 -6.51
CA THR A 118 -10.64 12.17 -7.38
C THR A 118 -9.46 11.55 -6.64
N LEU A 119 -9.09 12.07 -5.46
CA LEU A 119 -7.98 11.57 -4.68
C LEU A 119 -8.36 10.25 -4.00
N ASN A 120 -7.83 9.14 -4.50
CA ASN A 120 -8.07 7.81 -3.97
C ASN A 120 -6.83 7.23 -3.27
N ARG A 121 -5.64 7.69 -3.65
CA ARG A 121 -4.35 7.23 -3.09
C ARG A 121 -3.35 8.36 -2.89
N LEU A 122 -2.38 8.09 -2.03
CA LEU A 122 -1.19 8.93 -1.84
C LEU A 122 0.05 8.20 -2.38
N PRO A 123 1.05 8.94 -2.91
CA PRO A 123 2.33 8.35 -3.25
C PRO A 123 3.02 7.76 -2.00
N PRO A 124 3.74 6.64 -2.12
CA PRO A 124 4.42 5.99 -1.01
C PRO A 124 5.76 6.66 -0.67
N ASN A 125 6.21 6.44 0.57
CA ASN A 125 7.47 6.94 1.16
C ASN A 125 7.61 8.46 1.18
N ILE A 126 6.50 9.20 1.12
CA ILE A 126 6.56 10.66 1.28
C ILE A 126 6.93 11.00 2.72
N LYS A 127 7.86 11.94 2.86
CA LYS A 127 8.16 12.62 4.12
C LYS A 127 7.76 14.09 4.01
N GLY A 128 6.96 14.58 4.95
CA GLY A 128 6.58 15.99 5.02
C GLY A 128 6.09 16.39 6.41
N SER A 129 5.80 17.68 6.57
CA SER A 129 5.36 18.20 7.87
C SER A 129 3.85 18.01 8.03
N GLU A 130 3.04 18.66 7.20
CA GLU A 130 1.58 18.67 7.34
C GLU A 130 0.88 18.20 6.06
N LEU A 131 -0.08 17.29 6.20
CA LEU A 131 -0.94 16.81 5.12
C LEU A 131 -2.41 16.98 5.49
N TYR A 132 -3.15 17.69 4.64
CA TYR A 132 -4.61 17.84 4.74
C TYR A 132 -5.28 17.14 3.57
N ALA A 133 -5.93 16.01 3.80
CA ALA A 133 -6.67 15.23 2.78
C ALA A 133 -8.10 14.92 3.22
N SER A 134 -8.68 15.76 4.09
CA SER A 134 -10.01 15.57 4.63
C SER A 134 -11.09 15.76 3.57
N TYR A 135 -12.22 15.08 3.70
CA TYR A 135 -13.33 15.08 2.74
C TYR A 135 -12.95 14.63 1.31
N SER A 136 -11.82 13.93 1.16
CA SER A 136 -11.41 13.29 -0.09
C SER A 136 -11.94 11.84 -0.19
N LYS A 137 -11.66 11.16 -1.30
CA LYS A 137 -11.96 9.74 -1.45
C LYS A 137 -10.83 8.81 -1.00
N LEU A 138 -9.80 9.33 -0.33
CA LEU A 138 -8.61 8.57 0.05
C LEU A 138 -8.98 7.25 0.75
N GLU A 139 -8.50 6.13 0.22
CA GLU A 139 -8.92 4.80 0.64
C GLU A 139 -7.92 4.14 1.59
N ALA A 140 -6.65 4.54 1.51
CA ALA A 140 -5.59 3.90 2.28
C ALA A 140 -4.50 4.88 2.70
N ILE A 141 -3.94 4.64 3.88
CA ILE A 141 -2.71 5.26 4.33
C ILE A 141 -1.53 4.44 3.78
N PRO A 142 -0.55 5.05 3.07
CA PRO A 142 0.66 4.33 2.70
C PRO A 142 1.53 4.07 3.93
N ALA A 143 1.89 2.81 4.17
CA ALA A 143 2.60 2.38 5.38
C ALA A 143 3.91 3.11 5.66
N ASN A 144 4.63 3.51 4.62
CA ASN A 144 5.96 4.11 4.74
C ASN A 144 5.96 5.64 4.70
N ASN A 145 4.79 6.27 4.66
CA ASN A 145 4.72 7.73 4.73
C ASN A 145 4.99 8.19 6.16
N VAL A 146 5.64 9.35 6.27
CA VAL A 146 5.96 9.99 7.55
C VAL A 146 5.48 11.43 7.50
N TRP A 147 4.62 11.78 8.44
CA TRP A 147 4.04 13.11 8.56
C TRP A 147 4.12 13.59 10.00
N ASP A 148 4.47 14.85 10.23
CA ASP A 148 4.34 15.43 11.57
C ASP A 148 2.85 15.60 11.92
N GLU A 149 2.01 15.93 10.93
CA GLU A 149 0.57 16.07 11.08
C GLU A 149 -0.18 15.58 9.84
N PHE A 150 -1.21 14.76 10.02
CA PHE A 150 -2.04 14.22 8.94
C PHE A 150 -3.54 14.27 9.29
N HIS A 151 -4.26 15.13 8.58
CA HIS A 151 -5.71 15.24 8.62
C HIS A 151 -6.35 14.47 7.48
N ALA A 152 -7.01 13.35 7.79
CA ALA A 152 -7.72 12.53 6.81
C ALA A 152 -9.18 12.29 7.25
N ASP A 153 -9.79 13.29 7.88
CA ASP A 153 -11.17 13.22 8.34
C ASP A 153 -12.13 13.02 7.17
N HIS A 154 -13.23 12.29 7.40
CA HIS A 154 -14.25 12.05 6.38
C HIS A 154 -13.71 11.41 5.07
N THR A 155 -12.68 10.56 5.16
CA THR A 155 -12.16 9.76 4.04
C THR A 155 -12.69 8.33 4.08
N GLN A 156 -12.25 7.49 3.13
CA GLN A 156 -12.63 6.08 3.03
C GLN A 156 -11.62 5.14 3.71
N ILE A 157 -10.66 5.69 4.46
CA ILE A 157 -9.65 4.90 5.17
C ILE A 157 -10.32 3.96 6.17
N THR A 158 -9.95 2.68 6.10
CA THR A 158 -10.41 1.62 7.02
C THR A 158 -9.27 1.02 7.86
N GLU A 159 -8.02 1.22 7.47
CA GLU A 159 -6.86 0.61 8.14
C GLU A 159 -5.77 1.65 8.43
N ILE A 160 -5.19 1.56 9.63
CA ILE A 160 -3.87 2.14 9.93
C ILE A 160 -2.84 1.02 9.75
N PRO A 161 -1.99 1.05 8.70
CA PRO A 161 -1.11 -0.06 8.39
C PRO A 161 0.06 -0.16 9.37
N SER A 162 0.62 -1.37 9.47
CA SER A 162 1.89 -1.58 10.19
C SER A 162 3.04 -0.86 9.47
N GLY A 163 3.96 -0.29 10.24
CA GLY A 163 5.06 0.55 9.78
C GLY A 163 4.75 2.05 9.78
N PHE A 164 3.48 2.44 9.93
CA PHE A 164 3.07 3.84 9.82
C PHE A 164 3.61 4.71 10.96
N ARG A 165 4.12 5.91 10.59
CA ARG A 165 4.71 6.87 11.52
C ARG A 165 4.07 8.24 11.33
N CYS A 166 3.58 8.83 12.41
CA CYS A 166 3.00 10.17 12.37
C CYS A 166 3.16 10.88 13.72
N GLY A 167 3.31 12.21 13.73
CA GLY A 167 3.17 12.97 14.97
C GLY A 167 1.70 12.98 15.40
N GLU A 168 0.86 13.69 14.66
CA GLU A 168 -0.58 13.81 14.92
C GLU A 168 -1.42 13.28 13.77
N LEU A 169 -2.25 12.26 14.03
CA LEU A 169 -3.14 11.65 13.06
C LEU A 169 -4.61 11.89 13.42
N TYR A 170 -5.36 12.49 12.49
CA TYR A 170 -6.78 12.78 12.61
C TYR A 170 -7.58 11.96 11.59
N LEU A 171 -8.44 11.08 12.10
CA LEU A 171 -9.26 10.13 11.33
C LEU A 171 -10.73 10.17 11.81
N PHE A 172 -11.25 11.35 12.08
CA PHE A 172 -12.66 11.52 12.40
C PHE A 172 -13.54 11.05 11.25
N SER A 173 -14.64 10.38 11.60
CA SER A 173 -15.61 9.84 10.63
C SER A 173 -15.03 8.82 9.63
N CYS A 174 -13.85 8.25 9.88
CA CYS A 174 -13.29 7.14 9.11
C CYS A 174 -13.69 5.79 9.71
N LYS A 175 -14.00 4.79 8.88
CA LYS A 175 -14.50 3.47 9.32
C LYS A 175 -13.37 2.51 9.70
N ILE A 176 -12.57 2.86 10.70
CA ILE A 176 -11.36 2.09 11.03
C ILE A 176 -11.72 0.73 11.64
N ASP A 177 -11.34 -0.35 10.96
CA ASP A 177 -11.57 -1.73 11.39
C ASP A 177 -10.29 -2.49 11.75
N LYS A 178 -9.13 -1.99 11.31
CA LYS A 178 -7.83 -2.63 11.50
C LYS A 178 -6.72 -1.62 11.82
N VAL A 179 -5.81 -2.05 12.70
CA VAL A 179 -4.63 -1.28 13.12
C VAL A 179 -3.43 -2.23 13.18
N GLY A 180 -2.34 -1.83 12.53
CA GLY A 180 -1.08 -2.59 12.49
C GLY A 180 -0.39 -2.70 13.86
N ASP A 181 0.47 -3.71 13.99
CA ASP A 181 1.18 -4.00 15.24
C ASP A 181 2.37 -3.07 15.50
N ASP A 182 3.01 -2.57 14.44
CA ASP A 182 4.19 -1.70 14.49
C ASP A 182 3.84 -0.29 14.00
N VAL A 183 3.09 0.47 14.80
CA VAL A 183 2.81 1.88 14.52
C VAL A 183 3.62 2.77 15.46
N LYS A 184 3.90 4.01 15.04
CA LYS A 184 4.42 5.06 15.91
C LYS A 184 3.63 6.35 15.67
N ILE A 185 2.69 6.65 16.56
CA ILE A 185 1.81 7.82 16.46
C ILE A 185 1.86 8.60 17.77
N ASP A 186 2.28 9.86 17.77
CA ASP A 186 2.36 10.61 19.05
C ASP A 186 0.96 10.98 19.58
N LYS A 187 0.03 11.32 18.68
CA LYS A 187 -1.38 11.61 18.99
C LYS A 187 -2.29 11.03 17.91
N LEU A 188 -3.23 10.18 18.30
CA LEU A 188 -4.26 9.62 17.43
C LEU A 188 -5.64 10.11 17.84
N SER A 189 -6.36 10.72 16.91
CA SER A 189 -7.73 11.20 17.13
C SER A 189 -8.72 10.50 16.20
N VAL A 190 -9.71 9.82 16.79
CA VAL A 190 -10.72 9.01 16.09
C VAL A 190 -12.11 9.22 16.66
N SER A 191 -13.15 8.92 15.86
CA SER A 191 -14.53 8.87 16.34
C SER A 191 -14.84 7.46 16.86
N ARG A 192 -15.27 7.34 18.12
CA ARG A 192 -15.59 6.04 18.74
C ARG A 192 -16.73 5.30 18.05
N LYS A 193 -17.64 6.03 17.41
CA LYS A 193 -18.76 5.44 16.64
C LYS A 193 -18.32 4.88 15.28
N SER A 194 -17.14 5.27 14.81
CA SER A 194 -16.63 4.92 13.49
C SER A 194 -15.56 3.84 13.54
N ILE A 195 -15.21 3.32 14.71
CA ILE A 195 -14.20 2.27 14.87
C ILE A 195 -14.82 0.96 15.36
N THR A 196 -14.28 -0.17 14.89
CA THR A 196 -14.71 -1.49 15.42
C THR A 196 -14.21 -1.69 16.84
N LYS A 197 -14.88 -2.58 17.60
CA LYS A 197 -14.45 -2.93 18.96
C LYS A 197 -13.02 -3.48 18.99
N SER A 198 -12.67 -4.34 18.04
CA SER A 198 -11.32 -4.92 17.91
C SER A 198 -10.26 -3.86 17.61
N ALA A 199 -10.54 -2.92 16.69
CA ALA A 199 -9.64 -1.81 16.41
C ALA A 199 -9.44 -0.93 17.65
N HIS A 200 -10.51 -0.62 18.38
CA HIS A 200 -10.42 0.18 19.61
C HIS A 200 -9.59 -0.50 20.70
N GLU A 201 -9.83 -1.79 20.94
CA GLU A 201 -9.04 -2.59 21.89
C GLU A 201 -7.56 -2.63 21.50
N LYS A 202 -7.28 -2.78 20.20
CA LYS A 202 -5.93 -2.74 19.65
C LYS A 202 -5.26 -1.38 19.85
N MET A 203 -5.94 -0.27 19.56
CA MET A 203 -5.42 1.09 19.79
C MET A 203 -5.07 1.32 21.26
N LYS A 204 -5.92 0.88 22.19
CA LYS A 204 -5.65 0.97 23.63
C LYS A 204 -4.47 0.12 24.07
N GLN A 205 -4.30 -1.06 23.47
CA GLN A 205 -3.12 -1.88 23.72
C GLN A 205 -1.85 -1.15 23.25
N LEU A 206 -1.86 -0.62 22.03
CA LEU A 206 -0.74 0.11 21.44
C LEU A 206 -0.41 1.40 22.22
N GLU A 207 -1.41 2.05 22.81
CA GLU A 207 -1.22 3.18 23.73
C GLU A 207 -0.45 2.76 24.99
N LYS A 208 -0.82 1.64 25.62
CA LYS A 208 -0.10 1.07 26.77
C LYS A 208 1.34 0.64 26.42
N GLU A 209 1.56 0.19 25.19
CA GLU A 209 2.88 -0.16 24.67
C GLU A 209 3.75 1.06 24.31
N GLY A 210 3.21 2.28 24.38
CA GLY A 210 3.92 3.52 23.99
C GLY A 210 4.09 3.70 22.48
N LYS A 211 3.38 2.90 21.68
CA LYS A 211 3.34 3.00 20.21
C LYS A 211 2.35 4.06 19.73
N ILE A 212 1.31 4.32 20.53
CA ILE A 212 0.44 5.49 20.42
C ILE A 212 0.67 6.34 21.67
N GLY A 213 1.14 7.58 21.53
CA GLY A 213 1.45 8.43 22.68
C GLY A 213 0.19 8.88 23.43
N ARG A 214 -0.82 9.34 22.69
CA ARG A 214 -2.13 9.74 23.22
C ARG A 214 -3.26 9.33 22.29
N LEU A 215 -4.19 8.53 22.78
CA LEU A 215 -5.45 8.21 22.08
C LEU A 215 -6.57 9.16 22.51
N ILE A 216 -7.21 9.81 21.53
CA ILE A 216 -8.39 10.67 21.72
C ILE A 216 -9.56 10.02 20.98
N ASP A 217 -10.50 9.45 21.74
CA ASP A 217 -11.71 8.82 21.19
C ASP A 217 -12.98 9.67 21.47
N ILE A 218 -13.41 10.46 20.50
CA ILE A 218 -14.60 11.32 20.64
C ILE A 218 -15.88 10.47 20.55
N ARG A 219 -16.84 10.73 21.43
CA ARG A 219 -18.10 9.97 21.57
C ARG A 219 -19.16 10.29 20.53
#